data_AF-A0AAI9TZX7-F1
#
_entry.id   AF-A0AAI9TZX7-F1
#
_cell.length_a   1.000
_cell.length_b   1.000
_cell.length_c   1.000
_cell.angle_alpha   90.00
_cell.angle_beta   90.00
_cell.angle_gamma   90.00
#
_symmetry.space_group_name_H-M   'P 1'
#
loop_
_entity.id
_entity.type
_entity.pdbx_description
1 polymer ?
#
loop_
_entity_poly.entity_id
_entity_poly.type
_entity_poly.pdbx_seq_one_letter_code
_entity_poly.pdbx_strand_id
1 'polypeptide(L)'
;MSFRKKNVVLGPSTRGPVREPMAPKQEALPPAGTRSSPLDGRPTTSTGTASLDQLLAGHAGLPLGYSILVEESGTTDFSGVLLRYYAAEGLVQGQQVHVLGPTDAWRGELPGLGKASGSSKKKSASASDEKMKIAWRYESLGNNAGPRTNNNGLAGAAEVFCHSFDLGKRLQPGDIKGELHATPSTAAMSWLHPSGSGSSSPLDTFISNVSAKLKASPPGAIHRIVVPSLLSPALYGSSLCRPADALQFLHKLRALLRQHEGILTAMISLSTSLFPRPTGFTRWMELLCDGVLEMLPLPRKVHIEPNTKSEDVVQGMLKVHSLPIYHERGGGIEGQSSREDLSFRMSSSSGLIVKPYVLPPLLDEGDGGQGAKAEGKKVEKLDF
;
A
#
# COMPACT_ATOMS: atom_id res chain seq x y z
N MET A 1 13.64 -49.36 45.06
CA MET A 1 14.55 -48.18 44.98
C MET A 1 13.71 -46.96 44.65
N SER A 2 13.34 -46.16 45.66
CA SER A 2 12.51 -44.96 45.50
C SER A 2 13.43 -43.76 45.26
N PHE A 3 13.39 -43.20 44.06
CA PHE A 3 14.14 -41.99 43.72
C PHE A 3 13.33 -40.75 44.13
N ARG A 4 13.70 -40.13 45.26
CA ARG A 4 13.22 -38.79 45.62
C ARG A 4 13.95 -37.74 44.77
N LYS A 5 13.23 -37.05 43.89
CA LYS A 5 13.70 -35.82 43.22
C LYS A 5 13.79 -34.69 44.26
N LYS A 6 15.00 -34.24 44.58
CA LYS A 6 15.21 -32.96 45.28
C LYS A 6 15.27 -31.85 44.24
N ASN A 7 14.28 -30.96 44.22
CA ASN A 7 14.38 -29.70 43.48
C ASN A 7 15.27 -28.74 44.28
N VAL A 8 16.49 -28.52 43.81
CA VAL A 8 17.35 -27.42 44.28
C VAL A 8 17.15 -26.26 43.32
N VAL A 9 16.53 -25.18 43.81
CA VAL A 9 16.46 -23.90 43.10
C VAL A 9 17.79 -23.18 43.34
N LEU A 10 18.61 -23.03 42.30
CA LEU A 10 19.84 -22.23 42.34
C LEU A 10 19.46 -20.75 42.20
N GLY A 11 19.40 -20.03 43.32
CA GLY A 11 19.44 -18.57 43.32
C GLY A 11 20.89 -18.08 43.22
N PRO A 12 21.20 -16.98 42.50
CA PRO A 12 22.55 -16.44 42.47
C PRO A 12 22.82 -15.69 43.78
N SER A 13 23.78 -16.18 44.56
CA SER A 13 24.39 -15.45 45.67
C SER A 13 25.87 -15.26 45.37
N THR A 14 26.26 -14.07 44.95
CA THR A 14 27.58 -13.50 45.25
C THR A 14 27.54 -11.98 45.18
N ARG A 15 27.97 -11.38 46.29
CA ARG A 15 28.20 -9.96 46.58
C ARG A 15 29.08 -9.26 45.53
N GLY A 16 28.64 -8.07 45.11
CA GLY A 16 29.37 -7.04 44.35
C GLY A 16 28.61 -5.71 44.50
N PRO A 17 29.24 -4.53 44.32
CA PRO A 17 28.75 -3.27 44.87
C PRO A 17 27.43 -2.82 44.23
N VAL A 18 26.65 -2.10 45.05
CA VAL A 18 25.30 -1.60 44.81
C VAL A 18 25.08 -1.16 43.37
N ARG A 19 24.34 -1.96 42.61
CA ARG A 19 23.80 -1.58 41.31
C ARG A 19 22.54 -0.76 41.61
N GLU A 20 22.56 0.51 41.21
CA GLU A 20 21.38 1.38 41.24
C GLU A 20 20.18 0.64 40.63
N PRO A 21 18.96 0.81 41.17
CA PRO A 21 17.78 0.17 40.61
C PRO A 21 17.59 0.68 39.18
N MET A 22 17.86 -0.18 38.20
CA MET A 22 17.48 0.05 36.81
C MET A 22 15.99 0.37 36.81
N ALA A 23 15.66 1.62 36.43
CA ALA A 23 14.30 2.05 36.23
C ALA A 23 13.57 1.01 35.36
N PRO A 24 12.30 0.69 35.65
CA PRO A 24 11.54 -0.24 34.82
C PRO A 24 11.62 0.25 33.39
N LYS A 25 12.05 -0.63 32.48
CA LYS A 25 12.12 -0.37 31.05
C LYS A 25 10.69 -0.08 30.62
N GLN A 26 10.33 1.20 30.60
CA GLN A 26 9.02 1.67 30.21
C GLN A 26 8.86 1.18 28.77
N GLU A 27 7.97 0.23 28.57
CA GLU A 27 7.65 -0.33 27.26
C GLU A 27 7.01 0.82 26.47
N ALA A 28 7.87 1.61 25.80
CA ALA A 28 7.45 2.76 25.04
C ALA A 28 6.52 2.23 23.96
N LEU A 29 5.25 2.66 24.02
CA LEU A 29 4.28 2.33 23.00
C LEU A 29 4.87 2.71 21.64
N PRO A 30 4.73 1.84 20.62
CA PRO A 30 5.23 2.15 19.29
C PRO A 30 4.63 3.48 18.80
N PRO A 31 5.36 4.28 18.02
CA PRO A 31 4.82 5.51 17.44
C PRO A 31 3.47 5.28 16.75
N ALA A 32 2.57 6.26 16.83
CA ALA A 32 1.24 6.15 16.26
C ALA A 32 1.30 5.78 14.76
N GLY A 33 0.46 4.82 14.36
CA GLY A 33 0.44 4.31 12.99
C GLY A 33 1.62 3.41 12.60
N THR A 34 2.42 2.93 13.56
CA THR A 34 3.48 1.94 13.33
C THR A 34 3.15 0.60 13.98
N ARG A 35 3.63 -0.49 13.36
CA ARG A 35 3.57 -1.83 13.93
C ARG A 35 4.88 -2.58 13.68
N SER A 36 5.20 -3.51 14.57
CA SER A 36 6.27 -4.46 14.32
C SER A 36 5.89 -5.41 13.19
N SER A 37 6.81 -5.59 12.26
CA SER A 37 6.68 -6.53 11.16
C SER A 37 6.47 -7.95 11.68
N PRO A 38 5.51 -8.71 11.15
CA PRO A 38 5.34 -10.13 11.50
C PRO A 38 6.54 -11.01 11.11
N LEU A 39 7.32 -10.60 10.11
CA LEU A 39 8.43 -11.38 9.58
C LEU A 39 9.67 -11.29 10.47
N ASP A 40 10.06 -10.07 10.87
CA ASP A 40 11.33 -9.85 11.57
C ASP A 40 11.29 -8.75 12.66
N GLY A 41 10.09 -8.28 13.02
CA GLY A 41 9.89 -7.35 14.15
C GLY A 41 10.22 -5.88 13.88
N ARG A 42 10.79 -5.53 12.72
CA ARG A 42 11.14 -4.13 12.38
C ARG A 42 9.89 -3.23 12.33
N PRO A 43 10.01 -1.93 12.61
CA PRO A 43 8.85 -1.04 12.52
C PRO A 43 8.41 -0.86 11.06
N THR A 44 7.10 -0.95 10.85
CA THR A 44 6.41 -0.78 9.56
C THR A 44 5.25 0.18 9.72
N THR A 45 4.85 0.83 8.64
CA THR A 45 3.66 1.69 8.60
C THR A 45 2.78 1.31 7.41
N SER A 46 1.47 1.56 7.52
CA SER A 46 0.54 1.21 6.45
C SER A 46 0.75 2.10 5.23
N THR A 47 0.60 1.54 4.04
CA THR A 47 0.56 2.28 2.78
C THR A 47 -0.75 3.05 2.58
N GLY A 48 -1.73 2.94 3.49
CA GLY A 48 -3.10 3.42 3.29
C GLY A 48 -3.93 2.49 2.38
N THR A 49 -3.34 1.40 1.90
CA THR A 49 -4.00 0.37 1.09
C THR A 49 -3.71 -1.01 1.68
N ALA A 50 -4.68 -1.58 2.40
CA ALA A 50 -4.50 -2.84 3.12
C ALA A 50 -4.07 -4.02 2.23
N SER A 51 -4.56 -4.07 0.98
CA SER A 51 -4.17 -5.09 0.01
C SER A 51 -2.71 -4.95 -0.42
N LEU A 52 -2.20 -3.71 -0.55
CA LEU A 52 -0.81 -3.45 -0.85
C LEU A 52 0.09 -3.78 0.34
N ASP A 53 -0.33 -3.46 1.57
CA ASP A 53 0.42 -3.81 2.78
C ASP A 53 0.73 -5.29 2.85
N GLN A 54 -0.23 -6.14 2.48
CA GLN A 54 -0.07 -7.59 2.47
C GLN A 54 0.95 -8.09 1.42
N LEU A 55 1.15 -7.35 0.33
CA LEU A 55 2.07 -7.72 -0.75
C LEU A 55 3.55 -7.44 -0.41
N LEU A 56 3.83 -6.66 0.64
CA LEU A 56 5.17 -6.22 1.00
C LEU A 56 5.98 -7.31 1.73
N ALA A 57 6.22 -8.43 1.04
CA ALA A 57 7.09 -9.54 1.44
C ALA A 57 6.87 -10.04 2.89
N GLY A 58 5.61 -10.14 3.33
CA GLY A 58 5.29 -10.59 4.70
C GLY A 58 5.54 -9.54 5.79
N HIS A 59 6.07 -8.36 5.46
CA HIS A 59 6.21 -7.26 6.41
C HIS A 59 4.87 -6.65 6.80
N ALA A 60 3.84 -6.85 5.98
CA ALA A 60 2.50 -6.36 6.22
C ALA A 60 2.52 -4.83 6.42
N GLY A 61 2.94 -4.08 5.41
CA GLY A 61 3.17 -2.63 5.50
C GLY A 61 4.57 -2.25 5.06
N LEU A 62 4.78 -0.96 4.81
CA LEU A 62 6.05 -0.40 4.37
C LEU A 62 7.01 -0.28 5.56
N PRO A 63 8.15 -0.98 5.53
CA PRO A 63 9.16 -0.84 6.57
C PRO A 63 9.72 0.57 6.62
N LEU A 64 9.96 1.08 7.83
CA LEU A 64 10.62 2.37 8.00
C LEU A 64 12.05 2.32 7.45
N GLY A 65 12.48 3.42 6.85
CA GLY A 65 13.77 3.56 6.16
C GLY A 65 13.75 3.16 4.69
N TYR A 66 12.59 2.81 4.13
CA TYR A 66 12.47 2.31 2.76
C TYR A 66 11.55 3.14 1.87
N SER A 67 11.75 2.98 0.56
CA SER A 67 11.01 3.65 -0.51
C SER A 67 10.32 2.69 -1.47
N ILE A 68 9.18 3.09 -2.03
CA ILE A 68 8.53 2.41 -3.14
C ILE A 68 8.40 3.36 -4.32
N LEU A 69 8.84 2.91 -5.50
CA LEU A 69 8.55 3.52 -6.80
C LEU A 69 7.34 2.81 -7.42
N VAL A 70 6.31 3.58 -7.76
CA VAL A 70 5.09 3.13 -8.41
C VAL A 70 5.08 3.66 -9.84
N GLU A 71 5.36 2.77 -10.77
CA GLU A 71 5.36 3.03 -12.19
C GLU A 71 3.95 2.82 -12.75
N GLU A 72 3.49 3.68 -13.65
CA GLU A 72 2.19 3.52 -14.31
C GLU A 72 2.32 3.67 -15.82
N SER A 73 1.68 2.79 -16.57
CA SER A 73 1.58 2.89 -18.03
C SER A 73 0.27 3.55 -18.45
N GLY A 74 0.27 4.21 -19.61
CA GLY A 74 -0.91 4.91 -20.15
C GLY A 74 -1.07 6.33 -19.61
N THR A 75 -2.33 6.78 -19.59
CA THR A 75 -2.73 8.17 -19.28
C THR A 75 -3.62 8.28 -18.05
N THR A 76 -3.83 7.18 -17.32
CA THR A 76 -4.58 7.17 -16.06
C THR A 76 -3.70 7.65 -14.90
N ASP A 77 -4.31 7.85 -13.73
CA ASP A 77 -3.63 8.31 -12.50
C ASP A 77 -3.90 7.37 -11.31
N PHE A 78 -3.85 6.06 -11.52
CA PHE A 78 -4.05 5.09 -10.42
C PHE A 78 -2.93 5.16 -9.39
N SER A 79 -1.69 5.34 -9.84
CA SER A 79 -0.52 5.55 -8.99
C SER A 79 -0.66 6.83 -8.16
N GLY A 80 -1.15 7.93 -8.74
CA GLY A 80 -1.43 9.15 -7.98
C GLY A 80 -2.50 8.94 -6.91
N VAL A 81 -3.54 8.15 -7.18
CA VAL A 81 -4.54 7.80 -6.15
C VAL A 81 -3.92 6.97 -5.02
N LEU A 82 -3.04 6.02 -5.34
CA LEU A 82 -2.31 5.24 -4.33
C LEU A 82 -1.46 6.15 -3.42
N LEU A 83 -0.75 7.11 -3.99
CA LEU A 83 0.03 8.09 -3.22
C LEU A 83 -0.86 9.00 -2.35
N ARG A 84 -2.08 9.33 -2.79
CA ARG A 84 -3.06 10.07 -1.98
C ARG A 84 -3.55 9.24 -0.78
N TYR A 85 -3.76 7.94 -0.93
CA TYR A 85 -4.06 7.06 0.22
C TYR A 85 -2.91 7.02 1.21
N TYR A 86 -1.68 6.91 0.71
CA TYR A 86 -0.47 6.91 1.54
C TYR A 86 -0.31 8.21 2.35
N ALA A 87 -0.61 9.36 1.74
CA ALA A 87 -0.61 10.65 2.42
C ALA A 87 -1.77 10.77 3.44
N ALA A 88 -2.99 10.37 3.05
CA ALA A 88 -4.16 10.45 3.91
C ALA A 88 -4.00 9.57 5.17
N GLU A 89 -3.45 8.36 5.03
CA GLU A 89 -3.13 7.49 6.16
C GLU A 89 -2.16 8.15 7.14
N GLY A 90 -1.10 8.78 6.63
CA GLY A 90 -0.16 9.52 7.47
C GLY A 90 -0.83 10.65 8.27
N LEU A 91 -1.70 11.43 7.62
CA LEU A 91 -2.40 12.53 8.28
C LEU A 91 -3.39 12.05 9.35
N VAL A 92 -4.11 10.95 9.10
CA VAL A 92 -5.05 10.35 10.07
C VAL A 92 -4.29 9.75 11.27
N GLN A 93 -3.09 9.20 11.02
CA GLN A 93 -2.24 8.61 12.06
C GLN A 93 -1.41 9.62 12.87
N GLY A 94 -1.47 10.92 12.54
CA GLY A 94 -0.69 11.94 13.28
C GLY A 94 0.75 12.11 12.79
N GLN A 95 1.05 11.68 11.58
CA GLN A 95 2.40 11.68 11.01
C GLN A 95 2.68 12.94 10.18
N GLN A 96 3.95 13.19 9.90
CA GLN A 96 4.43 14.34 9.13
C GLN A 96 4.54 13.96 7.65
N VAL A 97 3.69 14.52 6.79
CA VAL A 97 3.66 14.19 5.35
C VAL A 97 4.33 15.30 4.55
N HIS A 98 5.37 14.96 3.80
CA HIS A 98 6.17 15.87 2.98
C HIS A 98 5.88 15.58 1.51
N VAL A 99 5.37 16.58 0.77
CA VAL A 99 4.95 16.40 -0.62
C VAL A 99 5.78 17.28 -1.53
N LEU A 100 6.35 16.68 -2.58
CA LEU A 100 7.10 17.40 -3.61
C LEU A 100 6.27 17.53 -4.88
N GLY A 101 6.11 18.75 -5.38
CA GLY A 101 5.54 19.00 -6.71
C GLY A 101 4.18 19.72 -6.69
N PRO A 102 3.10 19.05 -6.22
CA PRO A 102 1.76 19.62 -6.17
C PRO A 102 1.63 20.90 -5.35
N THR A 103 0.59 21.68 -5.68
CA THR A 103 0.18 22.86 -4.93
C THR A 103 -0.70 22.49 -3.73
N ASP A 104 -1.03 23.47 -2.89
CA ASP A 104 -1.91 23.28 -1.73
C ASP A 104 -3.30 22.71 -2.09
N ALA A 105 -3.75 22.87 -3.34
CA ALA A 105 -5.00 22.30 -3.84
C ALA A 105 -5.00 20.75 -3.75
N TRP A 106 -3.83 20.11 -3.88
CA TRP A 106 -3.69 18.66 -3.78
C TRP A 106 -4.10 18.12 -2.41
N ARG A 107 -3.96 18.92 -1.34
CA ARG A 107 -4.47 18.59 0.00
C ARG A 107 -5.98 18.38 0.00
N GLY A 108 -6.71 19.15 -0.80
CA GLY A 108 -8.17 19.06 -0.95
C GLY A 108 -8.63 17.86 -1.77
N GLU A 109 -7.71 17.12 -2.40
CA GLU A 109 -7.99 15.89 -3.16
C GLU A 109 -7.83 14.62 -2.33
N LEU A 110 -7.31 14.72 -1.10
CA LEU A 110 -7.06 13.55 -0.25
C LEU A 110 -8.38 12.85 0.11
N PRO A 111 -8.44 11.51 -0.02
CA PRO A 111 -9.66 10.76 0.20
C PRO A 111 -10.09 10.79 1.68
N GLY A 112 -11.40 10.83 1.90
CA GLY A 112 -11.97 10.83 3.24
C GLY A 112 -12.08 9.44 3.85
N LEU A 113 -12.30 9.37 5.17
CA LEU A 113 -12.52 8.09 5.83
C LEU A 113 -13.80 7.39 5.30
N GLY A 114 -13.61 6.13 4.92
CA GLY A 114 -14.67 5.21 4.53
C GLY A 114 -15.42 4.67 5.75
N LYS A 115 -16.50 3.94 5.49
CA LYS A 115 -17.17 3.21 6.57
C LYS A 115 -16.27 2.06 7.02
N ALA A 116 -16.05 1.90 8.32
CA ALA A 116 -15.31 0.77 8.86
C ALA A 116 -15.89 -0.54 8.30
N SER A 117 -15.07 -1.31 7.58
CA SER A 117 -15.41 -2.65 7.09
C SER A 117 -15.59 -3.59 8.29
N GLY A 118 -16.76 -3.52 8.93
CA GLY A 118 -17.06 -4.25 10.16
C GLY A 118 -18.37 -3.84 10.84
N SER A 119 -18.94 -2.67 10.56
CA SER A 119 -20.27 -2.30 11.08
C SER A 119 -21.40 -2.75 10.13
N SER A 120 -21.44 -4.06 9.84
CA SER A 120 -22.72 -4.63 9.44
C SER A 120 -23.69 -4.43 10.61
N LYS A 121 -24.76 -3.66 10.39
CA LYS A 121 -25.87 -3.55 11.33
C LYS A 121 -26.22 -4.96 11.78
N LYS A 122 -26.12 -5.24 13.10
CA LYS A 122 -26.71 -6.43 13.72
C LYS A 122 -28.19 -6.47 13.33
N LYS A 123 -28.53 -7.17 12.24
CA LYS A 123 -29.88 -7.67 12.03
C LYS A 123 -30.07 -8.78 13.05
N SER A 124 -31.09 -8.63 13.88
CA SER A 124 -31.53 -9.64 14.85
C SER A 124 -31.66 -10.98 14.15
N ALA A 125 -30.86 -11.96 14.60
CA ALA A 125 -30.91 -13.32 14.08
C ALA A 125 -32.26 -13.95 14.42
N SER A 126 -33.02 -14.33 13.40
CA SER A 126 -34.14 -15.28 13.54
C SER A 126 -33.59 -16.71 13.43
N ALA A 127 -34.24 -17.64 14.14
CA ALA A 127 -33.78 -18.98 14.47
C ALA A 127 -33.63 -19.99 13.30
N SER A 128 -33.42 -19.53 12.06
CA SER A 128 -33.25 -20.40 10.87
C SER A 128 -31.78 -20.58 10.43
N ASP A 129 -30.84 -19.92 11.10
CA ASP A 129 -29.43 -19.80 10.67
C ASP A 129 -28.52 -20.97 11.10
N GLU A 130 -29.09 -22.03 11.67
CA GLU A 130 -28.29 -23.14 12.21
C GLU A 130 -27.79 -24.12 11.14
N LYS A 131 -28.40 -24.10 9.93
CA LYS A 131 -28.07 -25.03 8.83
C LYS A 131 -26.97 -24.54 7.89
N MET A 132 -26.48 -23.30 8.03
CA MET A 132 -25.48 -22.69 7.13
C MET A 132 -24.11 -22.42 7.79
N LYS A 133 -23.86 -22.98 8.98
CA LYS A 133 -22.58 -22.79 9.70
C LYS A 133 -21.37 -23.48 9.04
N ILE A 134 -21.58 -24.43 8.12
CA ILE A 134 -20.48 -25.14 7.47
C ILE A 134 -19.90 -24.33 6.30
N ALA A 135 -20.74 -23.67 5.49
CA ALA A 135 -20.28 -22.84 4.37
C ALA A 135 -19.44 -21.64 4.84
N TRP A 136 -19.81 -21.04 5.97
CA TRP A 136 -19.05 -19.92 6.56
C TRP A 136 -17.68 -20.34 7.11
N ARG A 137 -17.55 -21.59 7.54
CA ARG A 137 -16.26 -22.12 8.02
C ARG A 137 -15.26 -22.31 6.88
N TYR A 138 -15.70 -22.67 5.68
CA TYR A 138 -14.80 -22.82 4.54
C TYR A 138 -14.43 -21.48 3.89
N GLU A 139 -15.31 -20.47 3.91
CA GLU A 139 -14.96 -19.11 3.47
C GLU A 139 -13.89 -18.47 4.39
N SER A 140 -13.95 -18.78 5.70
CA SER A 140 -12.93 -18.38 6.67
C SER A 140 -11.60 -19.15 6.56
N LEU A 141 -11.56 -20.28 5.85
CA LEU A 141 -10.36 -21.13 5.72
C LEU A 141 -9.69 -21.00 4.34
N GLY A 142 -10.42 -20.55 3.32
CA GLY A 142 -9.94 -20.54 1.94
C GLY A 142 -9.30 -19.23 1.47
N ASN A 143 -9.37 -18.13 2.22
CA ASN A 143 -9.06 -16.81 1.66
C ASN A 143 -8.15 -15.91 2.50
N ASN A 144 -7.17 -16.47 3.24
CA ASN A 144 -5.95 -15.78 3.68
C ASN A 144 -5.07 -16.73 4.50
N ALA A 145 -4.05 -17.33 3.86
CA ALA A 145 -2.92 -17.92 4.57
C ALA A 145 -2.01 -16.78 5.08
N GLY A 146 -2.42 -16.15 6.17
CA GLY A 146 -1.61 -15.22 6.96
C GLY A 146 -2.03 -15.32 8.42
N PRO A 147 -1.11 -15.21 9.40
CA PRO A 147 -1.44 -15.43 10.80
C PRO A 147 -2.46 -14.38 11.25
N ARG A 148 -3.67 -14.82 11.60
CA ARG A 148 -4.64 -14.00 12.31
C ARG A 148 -4.13 -13.75 13.72
N THR A 149 -3.87 -12.50 14.07
CA THR A 149 -3.80 -12.09 15.46
C THR A 149 -5.19 -12.24 16.08
N ASN A 150 -5.33 -13.18 17.00
CA ASN A 150 -6.49 -13.29 17.88
C ASN A 150 -6.54 -12.05 18.79
N ASN A 151 -7.21 -10.98 18.35
CA ASN A 151 -7.61 -9.88 19.22
C ASN A 151 -8.82 -10.32 20.05
N ASN A 152 -8.54 -11.15 21.07
CA ASN A 152 -9.43 -11.35 22.20
C ASN A 152 -8.86 -10.64 23.45
N GLY A 153 -8.24 -9.48 23.25
CA GLY A 153 -7.78 -8.56 24.30
C GLY A 153 -8.84 -7.48 24.56
N LEU A 154 -9.01 -7.14 25.83
CA LEU A 154 -10.02 -6.24 26.37
C LEU A 154 -10.11 -4.89 25.64
N ALA A 155 -11.34 -4.36 25.59
CA ALA A 155 -11.75 -3.09 25.00
C ALA A 155 -11.02 -1.85 25.57
N GLY A 156 -9.76 -1.66 25.20
CA GLY A 156 -9.13 -0.35 25.02
C GLY A 156 -9.03 -0.08 23.51
N ALA A 157 -9.23 1.16 23.07
CA ALA A 157 -9.25 1.54 21.67
C ALA A 157 -7.92 1.18 20.97
N ALA A 158 -7.83 -0.02 20.40
CA ALA A 158 -6.70 -0.41 19.57
C ALA A 158 -6.70 0.50 18.34
N GLU A 159 -5.65 1.31 18.18
CA GLU A 159 -5.51 2.17 17.01
C GLU A 159 -5.52 1.34 15.72
N VAL A 160 -6.31 1.80 14.75
CA VAL A 160 -6.45 1.13 13.46
C VAL A 160 -5.16 1.32 12.66
N PHE A 161 -4.52 0.21 12.27
CA PHE A 161 -3.25 0.26 11.53
C PHE A 161 -3.38 0.77 10.09
N CYS A 162 -4.47 0.43 9.40
CA CYS A 162 -4.78 0.88 8.05
C CYS A 162 -6.26 1.23 8.00
N HIS A 163 -6.56 2.49 7.69
CA HIS A 163 -7.93 2.95 7.56
C HIS A 163 -8.50 2.55 6.20
N SER A 164 -9.83 2.45 6.11
CA SER A 164 -10.51 2.36 4.81
C SER A 164 -10.82 3.78 4.34
N PHE A 165 -10.51 4.10 3.09
CA PHE A 165 -10.73 5.41 2.51
C PHE A 165 -11.75 5.36 1.38
N ASP A 166 -12.55 6.42 1.26
CA ASP A 166 -13.61 6.58 0.25
C ASP A 166 -13.26 7.74 -0.68
N LEU A 167 -13.08 7.47 -1.97
CA LEU A 167 -12.72 8.47 -2.99
C LEU A 167 -13.88 9.43 -3.31
N GLY A 168 -15.12 9.01 -3.02
CA GLY A 168 -16.29 9.87 -3.13
C GLY A 168 -16.32 10.96 -2.05
N LYS A 169 -15.47 10.85 -1.03
CA LYS A 169 -15.35 11.82 0.06
C LYS A 169 -14.01 12.53 0.02
N ARG A 170 -13.91 13.60 0.81
CA ARG A 170 -12.65 14.30 1.09
C ARG A 170 -12.31 14.22 2.56
N LEU A 171 -11.00 14.17 2.85
CA LEU A 171 -10.49 14.13 4.21
C LEU A 171 -10.94 15.39 4.96
N GLN A 172 -11.66 15.21 6.07
CA GLN A 172 -12.19 16.32 6.84
C GLN A 172 -11.11 16.86 7.79
N PRO A 173 -11.10 18.17 8.08
CA PRO A 173 -10.12 18.76 9.01
C PRO A 173 -10.12 18.10 10.40
N GLY A 174 -11.27 17.60 10.87
CA GLY A 174 -11.38 16.90 12.15
C GLY A 174 -10.74 15.50 12.18
N ASP A 175 -10.51 14.89 11.03
CA ASP A 175 -9.85 13.58 10.91
C ASP A 175 -8.31 13.71 10.84
N ILE A 176 -7.80 14.93 10.57
CA ILE A 176 -6.38 15.21 10.39
C ILE A 176 -5.73 15.42 11.76
N LYS A 177 -4.85 14.50 12.15
CA LYS A 177 -4.02 14.60 13.35
C LYS A 177 -2.58 15.04 13.05
N GLY A 178 -2.13 14.82 11.81
CA GLY A 178 -0.78 15.10 11.35
C GLY A 178 -0.65 16.43 10.62
N GLU A 179 0.54 16.70 10.08
CA GLU A 179 0.83 17.91 9.31
C GLU A 179 1.26 17.57 7.88
N LEU A 180 0.84 18.42 6.93
CA LEU A 180 1.23 18.35 5.53
C LEU A 180 2.18 19.50 5.20
N HIS A 181 3.39 19.17 4.75
CA HIS A 181 4.41 20.12 4.29
C HIS A 181 4.57 19.97 2.77
N ALA A 182 3.97 20.88 2.00
CA ALA A 182 4.11 20.91 0.56
C ALA A 182 5.31 21.76 0.14
N THR A 183 6.15 21.23 -0.74
CA THR A 183 7.16 22.00 -1.47
C THR A 183 6.73 22.06 -2.93
N PRO A 184 6.06 23.14 -3.35
CA PRO A 184 5.53 23.25 -4.69
C PRO A 184 6.67 23.31 -5.71
N SER A 185 6.51 22.61 -6.83
CA SER A 185 7.38 22.75 -8.00
C SER A 185 6.68 23.64 -9.01
N THR A 186 6.72 24.96 -8.82
CA THR A 186 6.07 25.92 -9.76
C THR A 186 7.01 26.30 -10.90
N ALA A 187 7.65 25.33 -11.53
CA ALA A 187 8.48 25.61 -12.70
C ALA A 187 7.63 25.83 -13.98
N ALA A 188 6.39 25.34 -14.04
CA ALA A 188 5.47 25.64 -15.15
C ALA A 188 5.16 27.15 -15.27
N MET A 189 5.16 27.90 -14.16
CA MET A 189 5.01 29.37 -14.16
C MET A 189 6.35 30.12 -14.29
N SER A 190 7.49 29.45 -14.13
CA SER A 190 8.81 30.08 -14.30
C SER A 190 9.16 30.37 -15.76
N TRP A 191 8.36 29.93 -16.73
CA TRP A 191 8.43 30.40 -18.13
C TRP A 191 8.27 31.94 -18.23
N LEU A 192 7.64 32.57 -17.24
CA LEU A 192 7.40 34.02 -17.21
C LEU A 192 8.50 34.80 -16.48
N HIS A 193 9.35 34.15 -15.68
CA HIS A 193 10.44 34.82 -14.95
C HIS A 193 11.69 33.94 -14.94
N PRO A 194 12.73 34.28 -15.72
CA PRO A 194 14.04 33.66 -15.61
C PRO A 194 14.61 34.00 -14.23
N SER A 195 14.63 33.02 -13.33
CA SER A 195 15.32 33.16 -12.05
C SER A 195 16.83 33.16 -12.33
N GLY A 196 17.55 34.16 -11.80
CA GLY A 196 18.99 34.32 -11.97
C GLY A 196 19.81 33.11 -11.47
N SER A 197 21.09 33.06 -11.84
CA SER A 197 22.00 31.91 -11.72
C SER A 197 22.37 31.46 -10.28
N GLY A 198 21.55 31.75 -9.27
CA GLY A 198 21.82 31.47 -7.86
C GLY A 198 20.72 30.75 -7.08
N SER A 199 19.60 30.38 -7.69
CA SER A 199 18.52 29.66 -6.97
C SER A 199 18.82 28.16 -6.85
N SER A 200 18.83 27.61 -5.63
CA SER A 200 18.93 26.16 -5.39
C SER A 200 17.83 25.40 -6.14
N SER A 201 18.14 24.20 -6.63
CA SER A 201 17.13 23.40 -7.33
C SER A 201 15.94 23.11 -6.38
N PRO A 202 14.69 23.17 -6.85
CA PRO A 202 13.52 22.76 -6.06
C PRO A 202 13.66 21.38 -5.40
N LEU A 203 14.37 20.45 -6.05
CA LEU A 203 14.67 19.12 -5.52
C LEU A 203 15.60 19.19 -4.30
N ASP A 204 16.65 20.02 -4.36
CA ASP A 204 17.57 20.24 -3.23
C ASP A 204 16.91 20.99 -2.08
N THR A 205 16.08 21.98 -2.40
CA THR A 205 15.29 22.71 -1.41
C THR A 205 14.35 21.76 -0.68
N PHE A 206 13.70 20.84 -1.40
CA PHE A 206 12.85 19.82 -0.79
C PHE A 206 13.63 18.91 0.17
N ILE A 207 14.77 18.35 -0.26
CA ILE A 207 15.62 17.51 0.61
C ILE A 207 16.06 18.29 1.86
N SER A 208 16.43 19.56 1.70
CA SER A 208 16.85 20.43 2.81
C SER A 208 15.70 20.70 3.79
N ASN A 209 14.49 20.99 3.28
CA ASN A 209 13.29 21.21 4.09
C ASN A 209 12.91 19.96 4.89
N VAL A 210 12.94 18.79 4.25
CA VAL A 210 12.67 17.51 4.92
C VAL A 210 13.72 17.25 6.01
N SER A 211 15.00 17.46 5.72
CA SER A 211 16.08 17.30 6.70
C SER A 211 15.91 18.24 7.90
N ALA A 212 15.54 19.50 7.66
CA ALA A 212 15.27 20.47 8.72
C ALA A 212 14.08 20.04 9.59
N LYS A 213 12.99 19.56 8.98
CA LYS A 213 11.81 19.07 9.71
C LYS A 213 12.09 17.79 10.50
N LEU A 214 12.88 16.86 9.97
CA LEU A 214 13.31 15.67 10.69
C LEU A 214 14.10 16.02 11.96
N LYS A 215 14.97 17.03 11.90
CA LYS A 215 15.74 17.49 13.06
C LYS A 215 14.89 18.25 14.09
N ALA A 216 13.88 18.98 13.63
CA ALA A 216 13.01 19.78 14.49
C ALA A 216 11.87 18.98 15.14
N SER A 217 11.58 17.78 14.63
CA SER A 217 10.44 16.98 15.11
C SER A 217 10.78 16.24 16.41
N PRO A 218 9.79 15.98 17.29
CA PRO A 218 10.00 15.19 18.50
C PRO A 218 10.52 13.78 18.21
N PRO A 219 11.26 13.16 19.15
CA PRO A 219 11.67 11.77 19.02
C PRO A 219 10.47 10.85 18.78
N GLY A 220 10.56 9.99 17.76
CA GLY A 220 9.50 9.05 17.40
C GLY A 220 8.42 9.63 16.46
N ALA A 221 8.50 10.90 16.06
CA ALA A 221 7.64 11.42 15.00
C ALA A 221 7.93 10.68 13.68
N ILE A 222 6.89 10.14 13.03
CA ILE A 222 7.02 9.44 11.76
C ILE A 222 6.83 10.42 10.60
N HIS A 223 7.65 10.27 9.57
CA HIS A 223 7.67 11.11 8.39
C HIS A 223 7.42 10.27 7.12
N ARG A 224 6.57 10.78 6.24
CA ARG A 224 6.25 10.20 4.94
C ARG A 224 6.61 11.18 3.83
N ILE A 225 7.46 10.76 2.91
CA ILE A 225 7.75 11.51 1.68
C ILE A 225 6.83 11.01 0.58
N VAL A 226 6.17 11.92 -0.11
CA VAL A 226 5.27 11.66 -1.22
C VAL A 226 5.71 12.46 -2.43
N VAL A 227 6.05 11.77 -3.51
CA VAL A 227 6.50 12.41 -4.75
C VAL A 227 5.61 11.95 -5.89
N PRO A 228 4.43 12.59 -6.07
CA PRO A 228 3.52 12.23 -7.14
C PRO A 228 4.04 12.71 -8.49
N SER A 229 3.92 11.83 -9.48
CA SER A 229 4.17 12.08 -10.90
C SER A 229 5.53 12.74 -11.12
N LEU A 230 6.58 12.13 -10.56
CA LEU A 230 7.97 12.57 -10.67
C LEU A 230 8.32 12.86 -12.13
N LEU A 231 8.88 14.04 -12.40
CA LEU A 231 9.24 14.55 -13.72
C LEU A 231 8.07 14.78 -14.69
N SER A 232 6.83 14.77 -14.22
CA SER A 232 5.67 15.15 -15.05
C SER A 232 5.82 16.61 -15.51
N PRO A 233 5.73 16.90 -16.82
CA PRO A 233 5.81 18.28 -17.34
C PRO A 233 4.73 19.23 -16.79
N ALA A 234 3.65 18.70 -16.23
CA ALA A 234 2.62 19.50 -15.56
C ALA A 234 3.07 20.06 -14.20
N LEU A 235 4.01 19.40 -13.54
CA LEU A 235 4.51 19.75 -12.20
C LEU A 235 5.98 20.17 -12.22
N TYR A 236 6.78 19.70 -13.17
CA TYR A 236 8.22 19.91 -13.21
C TYR A 236 8.60 20.64 -14.50
N GLY A 237 9.49 21.63 -14.39
CA GLY A 237 10.01 22.36 -15.53
C GLY A 237 11.06 21.54 -16.27
N SER A 238 11.32 21.89 -17.53
CA SER A 238 12.30 21.18 -18.38
C SER A 238 13.70 21.10 -17.78
N SER A 239 14.11 22.11 -17.00
CA SER A 239 15.39 22.13 -16.30
C SER A 239 15.51 21.06 -15.19
N LEU A 240 14.39 20.63 -14.60
CA LEU A 240 14.31 19.61 -13.55
C LEU A 240 14.20 18.18 -14.09
N CYS A 241 13.94 18.03 -15.39
CA CYS A 241 13.82 16.72 -16.04
C CYS A 241 15.17 16.18 -16.57
N ARG A 242 16.29 16.83 -16.25
CA ARG A 242 17.61 16.33 -16.62
C ARG A 242 17.92 15.06 -15.81
N PRO A 243 18.42 13.98 -16.45
CA PRO A 243 18.72 12.74 -15.74
C PRO A 243 19.64 12.91 -14.53
N ALA A 244 20.65 13.77 -14.64
CA ALA A 244 21.59 14.04 -13.54
C ALA A 244 20.88 14.57 -12.29
N ASP A 245 19.95 15.51 -12.44
CA ASP A 245 19.25 16.13 -11.31
C ASP A 245 18.28 15.14 -10.65
N ALA A 246 17.53 14.39 -11.47
CA ALA A 246 16.57 13.39 -11.00
C ALA A 246 17.26 12.23 -10.27
N LEU A 247 18.36 11.69 -10.83
CA LEU A 247 19.12 10.62 -10.19
C LEU A 247 19.83 11.11 -8.94
N GLN A 248 20.39 12.33 -8.94
CA GLN A 248 21.01 12.90 -7.74
C GLN A 248 19.98 13.13 -6.64
N PHE A 249 18.76 13.57 -6.99
CA PHE A 249 17.65 13.68 -6.06
C PHE A 249 17.29 12.33 -5.43
N LEU A 250 17.06 11.29 -6.24
CA LEU A 250 16.73 9.94 -5.75
C LEU A 250 17.86 9.36 -4.89
N HIS A 251 19.12 9.60 -5.27
CA HIS A 251 20.28 9.21 -4.48
C HIS A 251 20.31 9.92 -3.11
N LYS A 252 20.07 11.23 -3.07
CA LYS A 252 19.95 12.00 -1.81
C LYS A 252 18.77 11.52 -0.96
N LEU A 253 17.65 11.21 -1.58
CA LEU A 253 16.47 10.66 -0.91
C LEU A 253 16.76 9.30 -0.28
N ARG A 254 17.42 8.39 -1.02
CA ARG A 254 17.87 7.09 -0.50
C ARG A 254 18.82 7.27 0.69
N ALA A 255 19.78 8.19 0.59
CA ALA A 255 20.68 8.50 1.70
C ALA A 255 19.92 8.99 2.94
N LEU A 256 18.94 9.88 2.76
CA LEU A 256 18.11 10.40 3.84
C LEU A 256 17.27 9.30 4.52
N LEU A 257 16.71 8.38 3.73
CA LEU A 257 15.97 7.22 4.23
C LEU A 257 16.85 6.30 5.09
N ARG A 258 18.09 6.04 4.67
CA ARG A 258 19.03 5.23 5.44
C ARG A 258 19.55 5.94 6.70
N GLN A 259 19.68 7.27 6.68
CA GLN A 259 20.05 8.05 7.86
C GLN A 259 18.92 8.08 8.92
N HIS A 260 17.67 7.94 8.49
CA HIS A 260 16.47 8.03 9.33
C HIS A 260 15.62 6.75 9.28
N GLU A 261 16.27 5.59 9.33
CA GLU A 261 15.63 4.28 9.12
C GLU A 261 14.51 3.94 10.11
N GLY A 262 14.49 4.56 11.30
CA GLY A 262 13.47 4.32 12.31
C GLY A 262 12.24 5.23 12.23
N ILE A 263 12.21 6.21 11.33
CA ILE A 263 11.13 7.24 11.31
C ILE A 263 10.68 7.71 9.92
N LEU A 264 11.43 7.41 8.85
CA LEU A 264 11.16 7.99 7.52
C LEU A 264 10.79 6.92 6.49
N THR A 265 9.80 7.20 5.63
CA THR A 265 9.43 6.34 4.49
C THR A 265 9.11 7.17 3.26
N ALA A 266 9.20 6.60 2.07
CA ALA A 266 8.91 7.33 0.83
C ALA A 266 8.05 6.53 -0.17
N MET A 267 7.15 7.23 -0.86
CA MET A 267 6.41 6.70 -2.00
C MET A 267 6.45 7.68 -3.16
N ILE A 268 6.83 7.19 -4.33
CA ILE A 268 7.12 7.98 -5.52
C ILE A 268 6.30 7.38 -6.66
N SER A 269 5.69 8.19 -7.52
CA SER A 269 5.10 7.69 -8.76
C SER A 269 5.77 8.25 -10.01
N LEU A 270 5.81 7.45 -11.08
CA LEU A 270 6.45 7.77 -12.34
C LEU A 270 5.59 7.28 -13.52
N SER A 271 5.37 8.13 -14.52
CA SER A 271 4.69 7.72 -15.75
C SER A 271 5.68 7.06 -16.72
N THR A 272 5.48 5.77 -16.98
CA THR A 272 6.28 5.00 -17.94
C THR A 272 5.96 5.33 -19.40
N SER A 273 4.83 5.99 -19.66
CA SER A 273 4.51 6.56 -20.98
C SER A 273 5.46 7.70 -21.35
N LEU A 274 5.92 8.45 -20.34
CA LEU A 274 6.90 9.53 -20.52
C LEU A 274 8.34 9.03 -20.34
N PHE A 275 8.56 8.09 -19.41
CA PHE A 275 9.86 7.54 -19.08
C PHE A 275 9.85 6.01 -19.17
N PRO A 276 9.97 5.43 -20.38
CA PRO A 276 9.84 3.99 -20.57
C PRO A 276 10.85 3.18 -19.76
N ARG A 277 10.38 2.11 -19.12
CA ARG A 277 11.20 1.21 -18.29
C ARG A 277 12.45 0.63 -18.97
N PRO A 278 12.43 0.29 -20.27
CA PRO A 278 13.63 -0.22 -20.95
C PRO A 278 14.78 0.79 -21.04
N THR A 279 14.53 2.07 -20.76
CA THR A 279 15.58 3.09 -20.78
C THR A 279 16.51 2.93 -19.58
N GLY A 280 17.81 3.17 -19.79
CA GLY A 280 18.78 3.15 -18.69
C GLY A 280 18.43 4.15 -17.59
N PHE A 281 17.81 5.28 -17.94
CA PHE A 281 17.38 6.29 -16.97
C PHE A 281 16.34 5.74 -15.99
N THR A 282 15.25 5.14 -16.48
CA THR A 282 14.25 4.51 -15.60
C THR A 282 14.84 3.36 -14.81
N ARG A 283 15.71 2.55 -15.43
CA ARG A 283 16.39 1.47 -14.71
C ARG A 283 17.25 1.96 -13.54
N TRP A 284 17.93 3.11 -13.69
CA TRP A 284 18.66 3.74 -12.59
C TRP A 284 17.73 4.25 -11.48
N MET A 285 16.55 4.78 -11.83
CA MET A 285 15.55 5.17 -10.83
C MET A 285 15.06 3.95 -10.03
N GLU A 286 14.76 2.85 -10.71
CA GLU A 286 14.38 1.58 -10.07
C GLU A 286 15.45 1.08 -9.08
N LEU A 287 16.73 1.16 -9.46
CA LEU A 287 17.85 0.72 -8.61
C LEU A 287 18.08 1.60 -7.37
N LEU A 288 17.69 2.88 -7.44
CA LEU A 288 17.82 3.81 -6.31
C LEU A 288 16.65 3.65 -5.31
N CYS A 289 15.53 3.08 -5.74
CA CYS A 289 14.37 2.75 -4.91
C CYS A 289 14.43 1.32 -4.36
N ASP A 290 13.77 1.07 -3.24
CA ASP A 290 13.85 -0.24 -2.57
C ASP A 290 12.77 -1.22 -3.07
N GLY A 291 11.57 -0.71 -3.31
CA GLY A 291 10.48 -1.42 -3.97
C GLY A 291 10.14 -0.79 -5.31
N VAL A 292 9.74 -1.60 -6.28
CA VAL A 292 9.29 -1.16 -7.60
C VAL A 292 8.04 -1.94 -7.97
N LEU A 293 6.95 -1.22 -8.18
CA LEU A 293 5.64 -1.73 -8.58
C LEU A 293 5.26 -1.09 -9.91
N GLU A 294 4.72 -1.86 -10.85
CA GLU A 294 4.25 -1.36 -12.13
C GLU A 294 2.74 -1.61 -12.27
N MET A 295 1.96 -0.54 -12.36
CA MET A 295 0.53 -0.56 -12.65
C MET A 295 0.33 -0.51 -14.17
N LEU A 296 -0.40 -1.49 -14.69
CA LEU A 296 -0.75 -1.64 -16.10
C LEU A 296 -2.26 -1.55 -16.27
N PRO A 297 -2.81 -0.33 -16.45
CA PRO A 297 -4.23 -0.11 -16.72
C PRO A 297 -4.66 -0.84 -18.00
N LEU A 298 -5.82 -1.51 -17.95
CA LEU A 298 -6.38 -2.16 -19.12
C LEU A 298 -7.27 -1.18 -19.90
N PRO A 299 -7.08 -1.03 -21.22
CA PRO A 299 -7.78 -0.03 -22.04
C PRO A 299 -9.27 -0.33 -22.27
N ARG A 300 -9.76 -1.51 -21.86
CA ARG A 300 -11.17 -1.93 -21.97
C ARG A 300 -11.56 -2.75 -20.74
N LYS A 301 -12.86 -2.78 -20.42
CA LYS A 301 -13.43 -3.77 -19.50
C LYS A 301 -13.42 -5.14 -20.18
N VAL A 302 -12.24 -5.76 -20.34
CA VAL A 302 -12.02 -6.96 -21.18
C VAL A 302 -12.80 -8.19 -20.65
N HIS A 303 -13.29 -8.15 -19.42
CA HIS A 303 -13.94 -9.29 -18.76
C HIS A 303 -15.17 -8.87 -17.93
N ILE A 304 -16.19 -8.28 -18.58
CA ILE A 304 -17.49 -8.12 -17.92
C ILE A 304 -18.27 -9.41 -18.17
N GLU A 305 -18.42 -10.27 -17.15
CA GLU A 305 -19.53 -11.23 -17.21
C GLU A 305 -20.84 -10.42 -17.11
N PRO A 306 -21.92 -10.83 -17.79
CA PRO A 306 -23.20 -10.11 -17.73
C PRO A 306 -23.79 -9.98 -16.31
N ASN A 307 -23.20 -10.63 -15.30
CA ASN A 307 -23.61 -10.58 -13.90
C ASN A 307 -22.53 -10.04 -12.93
N THR A 308 -21.36 -9.59 -13.42
CA THR A 308 -20.33 -9.00 -12.54
C THR A 308 -20.80 -7.62 -12.07
N LYS A 309 -20.86 -7.40 -10.76
CA LYS A 309 -21.08 -6.05 -10.22
C LYS A 309 -19.99 -5.13 -10.77
N SER A 310 -20.36 -3.93 -11.24
CA SER A 310 -19.43 -2.98 -11.85
C SER A 310 -18.20 -2.65 -10.98
N GLU A 311 -18.30 -2.83 -9.66
CA GLU A 311 -17.21 -2.58 -8.69
C GLU A 311 -16.16 -3.70 -8.60
N ASP A 312 -16.46 -4.90 -9.11
CA ASP A 312 -15.55 -6.06 -9.09
C ASP A 312 -14.83 -6.27 -10.43
N VAL A 313 -15.05 -5.39 -11.41
CA VAL A 313 -14.37 -5.45 -12.71
C VAL A 313 -12.90 -5.07 -12.54
N VAL A 314 -12.02 -5.94 -13.04
CA VAL A 314 -10.56 -5.69 -13.09
C VAL A 314 -10.28 -4.48 -13.98
N GLN A 315 -9.54 -3.52 -13.44
CA GLN A 315 -9.18 -2.27 -14.14
C GLN A 315 -7.74 -2.26 -14.65
N GLY A 316 -6.90 -3.14 -14.13
CA GLY A 316 -5.52 -3.29 -14.59
C GLY A 316 -4.78 -4.44 -13.93
N MET A 317 -3.56 -4.66 -14.38
CA MET A 317 -2.62 -5.59 -13.76
C MET A 317 -1.61 -4.84 -12.89
N LEU A 318 -1.16 -5.45 -11.81
CA LEU A 318 -0.05 -4.96 -11.00
C LEU A 318 1.11 -5.94 -11.14
N LYS A 319 2.30 -5.45 -11.52
CA LYS A 319 3.52 -6.24 -11.51
C LYS A 319 4.42 -5.80 -10.37
N VAL A 320 4.99 -6.76 -9.67
CA VAL A 320 5.94 -6.53 -8.58
C VAL A 320 7.34 -6.83 -9.12
N HIS A 321 8.13 -5.78 -9.38
CA HIS A 321 9.50 -5.92 -9.90
C HIS A 321 10.52 -6.03 -8.78
N SER A 322 10.32 -5.29 -7.70
CA SER A 322 11.13 -5.35 -6.49
C SER A 322 10.27 -5.07 -5.26
N LEU A 323 10.67 -5.65 -4.13
CA LEU A 323 10.07 -5.50 -2.82
C LEU A 323 11.16 -5.07 -1.83
N PRO A 324 10.89 -4.07 -0.96
CA PRO A 324 11.86 -3.61 0.03
C PRO A 324 12.40 -4.75 0.89
N ILE A 325 13.69 -4.73 1.21
CA ILE A 325 14.43 -5.73 2.00
C ILE A 325 14.58 -7.08 1.31
N TYR A 326 13.49 -7.64 0.79
CA TYR A 326 13.45 -8.97 0.20
C TYR A 326 14.45 -9.11 -0.95
N HIS A 327 14.39 -8.20 -1.93
CA HIS A 327 15.30 -8.25 -3.08
C HIS A 327 16.73 -7.83 -2.71
N GLU A 328 16.91 -6.96 -1.71
CA GLU A 328 18.24 -6.63 -1.18
C GLU A 328 18.93 -7.82 -0.50
N ARG A 329 18.16 -8.76 0.06
CA ARG A 329 18.67 -9.99 0.70
C ARG A 329 18.87 -11.16 -0.27
N GLY A 330 18.82 -10.92 -1.59
CA GLY A 330 19.01 -11.96 -2.61
C GLY A 330 17.72 -12.66 -3.04
N GLY A 331 16.54 -12.20 -2.59
CA GLY A 331 15.25 -12.46 -3.23
C GLY A 331 14.83 -13.92 -3.37
N GLY A 332 15.04 -14.76 -2.34
CA GLY A 332 14.85 -16.22 -2.32
C GLY A 332 13.51 -16.82 -2.80
N ILE A 333 12.99 -17.87 -2.14
CA ILE A 333 11.77 -18.59 -2.60
C ILE A 333 10.47 -17.98 -2.00
N GLU A 334 10.59 -17.08 -1.02
CA GLU A 334 9.47 -16.59 -0.20
C GLU A 334 8.65 -15.44 -0.83
N GLY A 335 9.08 -14.90 -1.96
CA GLY A 335 8.42 -13.82 -2.70
C GLY A 335 7.35 -14.31 -3.66
N GLN A 336 6.41 -15.14 -3.18
CA GLN A 336 5.35 -15.73 -4.03
C GLN A 336 4.58 -14.67 -4.83
N SER A 337 4.43 -13.46 -4.28
CA SER A 337 3.79 -12.31 -4.95
C SER A 337 4.56 -11.72 -6.15
N SER A 338 5.86 -12.01 -6.33
CA SER A 338 6.59 -11.58 -7.54
C SER A 338 6.32 -12.48 -8.75
N ARG A 339 5.77 -13.68 -8.50
CA ARG A 339 5.47 -14.68 -9.55
C ARG A 339 3.99 -14.78 -9.88
N GLU A 340 3.12 -14.24 -9.05
CA GLU A 340 1.68 -14.23 -9.30
C GLU A 340 1.32 -13.03 -10.20
N ASP A 341 0.53 -13.28 -11.25
CA ASP A 341 -0.10 -12.21 -12.00
C ASP A 341 -1.11 -11.53 -11.07
N LEU A 342 -0.82 -10.31 -10.62
CA LEU A 342 -1.75 -9.55 -9.78
C LEU A 342 -2.61 -8.64 -10.65
N SER A 343 -3.84 -8.44 -10.20
CA SER A 343 -4.78 -7.49 -10.76
C SER A 343 -5.18 -6.46 -9.72
N PHE A 344 -5.53 -5.27 -10.19
CA PHE A 344 -6.08 -4.24 -9.33
C PHE A 344 -7.45 -3.78 -9.82
N ARG A 345 -8.26 -3.39 -8.84
CA ARG A 345 -9.50 -2.67 -9.04
C ARG A 345 -9.61 -1.52 -8.05
N MET A 346 -10.29 -0.48 -8.45
CA MET A 346 -10.57 0.73 -7.68
C MET A 346 -12.08 0.99 -7.73
N SER A 347 -12.69 1.04 -6.55
CA SER A 347 -14.03 1.61 -6.39
C SER A 347 -13.95 2.82 -5.46
N SER A 348 -14.90 3.74 -5.58
CA SER A 348 -15.04 4.86 -4.66
C SER A 348 -15.21 4.39 -3.22
N SER A 349 -15.99 3.33 -3.00
CA SER A 349 -16.38 2.86 -1.66
C SER A 349 -15.36 1.91 -1.01
N SER A 350 -14.76 1.02 -1.81
CA SER A 350 -13.82 0.00 -1.34
C SER A 350 -12.35 0.40 -1.49
N GLY A 351 -12.08 1.51 -2.17
CA GLY A 351 -10.74 1.95 -2.55
C GLY A 351 -10.01 0.96 -3.47
N LEU A 352 -8.68 1.04 -3.46
CA LEU A 352 -7.80 0.19 -4.26
C LEU A 352 -7.69 -1.21 -3.63
N ILE A 353 -7.97 -2.23 -4.42
CA ILE A 353 -7.86 -3.62 -4.02
C ILE A 353 -6.99 -4.34 -5.06
N VAL A 354 -5.89 -4.91 -4.58
CA VAL A 354 -5.00 -5.79 -5.36
C VAL A 354 -5.26 -7.24 -4.96
N LYS A 355 -5.41 -8.12 -5.95
CA LYS A 355 -5.64 -9.57 -5.78
C LYS A 355 -4.97 -10.36 -6.91
N PRO A 356 -4.64 -11.64 -6.70
CA PRO A 356 -4.26 -12.53 -7.80
C PRO A 356 -5.29 -12.46 -8.94
N TYR A 357 -4.80 -12.32 -10.16
CA TYR A 357 -5.62 -12.29 -11.35
C TYR A 357 -6.05 -13.72 -11.67
N VAL A 358 -7.37 -13.93 -11.72
CA VAL A 358 -7.96 -15.20 -12.12
C VAL A 358 -8.78 -14.91 -13.37
N LEU A 359 -8.48 -15.63 -14.46
CA LEU A 359 -9.29 -15.55 -15.66
C LEU A 359 -10.70 -16.05 -15.33
N PRO A 360 -11.76 -15.35 -15.78
CA PRO A 360 -13.11 -15.88 -15.70
C PRO A 360 -13.15 -17.27 -16.36
N PRO A 361 -13.95 -18.21 -15.83
CA PRO A 361 -14.14 -19.49 -16.50
C PRO A 361 -14.62 -19.21 -17.93
N LEU A 362 -13.96 -19.84 -18.90
CA LEU A 362 -14.48 -19.85 -20.26
C LEU A 362 -15.87 -20.48 -20.18
N LEU A 363 -16.91 -19.70 -20.46
CA LEU A 363 -18.18 -20.31 -20.81
C LEU A 363 -17.87 -21.13 -22.04
N ASP A 364 -17.94 -22.46 -21.95
CA ASP A 364 -18.00 -23.30 -23.13
C ASP A 364 -19.04 -22.65 -24.04
N GLU A 365 -18.67 -22.37 -25.28
CA GLU A 365 -19.65 -22.21 -26.33
C GLU A 365 -20.37 -23.57 -26.44
N GLY A 366 -21.34 -23.76 -25.55
CA GLY A 366 -22.14 -24.94 -25.44
C GLY A 366 -22.90 -25.08 -26.74
N ASP A 367 -22.34 -25.93 -27.61
CA ASP A 367 -23.02 -27.12 -28.09
C ASP A 367 -24.53 -27.01 -27.93
N GLY A 368 -25.18 -26.66 -29.04
CA GLY A 368 -26.63 -26.68 -29.19
C GLY A 368 -27.13 -28.10 -29.04
N GLY A 369 -27.12 -28.61 -27.80
CA GLY A 369 -27.80 -29.82 -27.38
C GLY A 369 -29.27 -29.63 -27.62
N GLN A 370 -29.72 -30.02 -28.82
CA GLN A 370 -31.11 -30.22 -29.17
C GLN A 370 -31.72 -31.12 -28.09
N GLY A 371 -32.50 -30.50 -27.20
CA GLY A 371 -33.48 -31.22 -26.41
C GLY A 371 -34.41 -31.92 -27.39
N ALA A 372 -34.26 -33.24 -27.50
CA ALA A 372 -35.17 -34.10 -28.24
C ALA A 372 -36.58 -33.94 -27.66
N LYS A 373 -37.39 -33.08 -28.28
CA LYS A 373 -38.84 -33.14 -28.16
C LYS A 373 -39.32 -34.33 -28.96
N ALA A 374 -39.80 -35.34 -28.25
CA ALA A 374 -40.61 -36.40 -28.82
C ALA A 374 -41.94 -35.79 -29.29
N GLU A 375 -42.13 -35.65 -30.61
CA GLU A 375 -43.43 -35.45 -31.22
C GLU A 375 -43.77 -36.67 -32.08
N GLY A 376 -44.90 -37.30 -31.74
CA GLY A 376 -45.42 -38.49 -32.41
C GLY A 376 -45.92 -38.18 -33.81
N LYS A 377 -45.40 -38.91 -34.80
CA LYS A 377 -45.93 -38.94 -36.17
C LYS A 377 -47.17 -39.84 -36.21
N LYS A 378 -48.34 -39.23 -36.45
CA LYS A 378 -49.54 -39.92 -36.96
C LYS A 378 -49.31 -40.27 -38.43
N VAL A 379 -49.55 -41.53 -38.77
CA VAL A 379 -49.55 -42.08 -40.12
C VAL A 379 -50.92 -41.82 -40.75
N GLU A 380 -50.97 -41.12 -41.88
CA GLU A 380 -52.11 -41.16 -42.80
C GLU A 380 -51.71 -41.96 -44.04
N LYS A 381 -52.40 -43.08 -44.24
CA LYS A 381 -52.49 -43.82 -45.51
C LYS A 381 -53.50 -43.10 -46.38
N LEU A 382 -53.14 -42.82 -47.63
CA LEU A 382 -54.10 -42.51 -48.69
C LEU A 382 -54.06 -43.66 -49.70
N ASP A 383 -55.18 -44.39 -49.77
CA ASP A 383 -55.55 -45.23 -50.90
C ASP A 383 -56.25 -44.34 -51.94
N PHE A 384 -55.67 -44.34 -53.16
CA PHE A 384 -56.12 -43.83 -54.46
C PHE A 384 -56.66 -42.40 -54.61
#